data_AF-A0A972J4M4-F1
#
_entry.id   AF-A0A972J4M4-F1
#
_cell.length_a   1.000
_cell.length_b   1.000
_cell.length_c   1.000
_cell.angle_alpha   90.00
_cell.angle_beta   90.00
_cell.angle_gamma   90.00
#
_symmetry.space_group_name_H-M   'P 1'
#
loop_
_entity.id
_entity.type
_entity.pdbx_description
1 polymer ?
#
loop_
_entity_poly.entity_id
_entity_poly.type
_entity_poly.pdbx_seq_one_letter_code
_entity_poly.pdbx_strand_id
1 'polypeptide(L)' 'MSCRKAIGVAEEMKAKYGDRIELKIYTTDSVEALPYGFRSSTNVLFSNEHVPVDIATDRKKMDDFLSSKL' A
#
# COMPACT_ATOMS: atom_id res chain seq x y z
N MET A 1 -9.67 11.59 1.98
CA MET A 1 -10.21 10.40 2.68
C MET A 1 -9.52 9.10 2.25
N SER A 2 -8.99 9.00 1.02
CA SER A 2 -8.31 7.79 0.49
C SER A 2 -7.06 7.38 1.25
N CYS A 3 -6.20 8.31 1.69
CA CYS A 3 -4.95 7.99 2.40
C CYS A 3 -5.21 7.17 3.68
N ARG A 4 -6.12 7.66 4.54
CA ARG A 4 -6.48 6.97 5.79
C ARG A 4 -7.08 5.58 5.52
N LYS A 5 -7.88 5.45 4.45
CA LYS A 5 -8.47 4.17 4.06
C LYS A 5 -7.41 3.18 3.58
N ALA A 6 -6.48 3.63 2.74
CA ALA A 6 -5.37 2.81 2.26
C ALA A 6 -4.45 2.34 3.40
N ILE A 7 -4.16 3.23 4.36
CA ILE A 7 -3.39 2.87 5.57
C ILE A 7 -4.11 1.79 6.36
N GLY A 8 -5.41 1.96 6.65
CA GLY A 8 -6.17 0.97 7.40
C GLY A 8 -6.22 -0.40 6.71
N VAL A 9 -6.39 -0.43 5.38
CA VAL A 9 -6.30 -1.67 4.61
C VAL A 9 -4.90 -2.29 4.72
N ALA A 10 -3.85 -1.50 4.59
CA ALA A 10 -2.47 -1.98 4.66
C ALA A 10 -2.11 -2.55 6.03
N GLU A 11 -2.56 -1.94 7.12
CA GLU A 11 -2.40 -2.45 8.49
C GLU A 11 -3.12 -3.80 8.68
N GLU A 12 -4.35 -3.93 8.18
CA GLU A 12 -5.08 -5.20 8.21
C GLU A 12 -4.37 -6.29 7.41
N MET A 13 -3.84 -5.96 6.23
CA MET A 13 -3.05 -6.91 5.43
C MET A 13 -1.76 -7.32 6.15
N LYS A 14 -1.07 -6.39 6.81
CA LYS A 14 0.10 -6.69 7.64
C LYS A 14 -0.26 -7.60 8.81
N ALA A 15 -1.41 -7.39 9.45
CA ALA A 15 -1.88 -8.29 10.51
C ALA A 15 -2.21 -9.70 9.98
N LYS A 16 -2.81 -9.80 8.79
CA LYS A 16 -3.18 -11.07 8.16
C LYS A 16 -1.98 -11.89 7.68
N TYR A 17 -1.04 -11.25 7.00
CA TYR A 17 0.11 -11.91 6.37
C TYR A 17 1.36 -11.91 7.25
N GLY A 18 1.33 -11.21 8.39
CA GLY A 18 2.37 -11.22 9.42
C GLY A 18 3.73 -10.88 8.83
N ASP A 19 4.68 -11.79 8.98
CA ASP A 19 6.07 -11.60 8.57
C ASP A 19 6.29 -11.72 7.05
N ARG A 20 5.28 -12.17 6.29
CA ARG A 20 5.37 -12.29 4.82
C ARG A 20 5.35 -10.94 4.10
N ILE A 21 4.88 -9.89 4.77
CA ILE A 21 4.81 -8.54 4.22
C ILE A 21 5.52 -7.59 5.18
N GLU A 22 6.43 -6.75 4.69
CA GLU A 22 6.94 -5.62 5.46
C GLU A 22 6.11 -4.37 5.11
N LEU A 23 5.48 -3.75 6.11
CA LEU A 23 4.69 -2.54 5.92
C LEU A 23 5.51 -1.31 6.28
N LYS A 24 5.68 -0.40 5.31
CA LYS A 24 6.34 0.89 5.46
C LYS A 24 5.37 2.00 5.04
N ILE A 25 5.17 2.98 5.90
CA ILE A 25 4.29 4.13 5.64
C ILE A 25 5.12 5.40 5.70
N TYR A 26 5.15 6.11 4.60
CA TYR A 26 5.92 7.34 4.44
C TYR A 26 5.00 8.49 4.02
N THR A 27 5.41 9.71 4.35
CA THR A 27 4.83 10.93 3.81
C THR A 27 5.45 11.25 2.44
N THR A 28 4.76 12.03 1.61
CA THR A 28 5.21 12.31 0.22
C THR A 28 6.52 13.09 0.15
N ASP A 29 6.88 13.79 1.23
CA ASP A 29 8.12 14.55 1.42
C ASP A 29 9.27 13.71 2.00
N SER A 30 9.07 12.41 2.25
CA SER A 30 10.13 11.54 2.74
C SER A 30 11.17 11.24 1.65
N VAL A 31 12.40 10.91 2.07
CA VAL A 31 13.51 10.59 1.15
C VAL A 31 13.18 9.37 0.29
N GLU A 32 12.43 8.41 0.86
CA GLU A 32 11.99 7.19 0.19
C GLU A 32 10.96 7.46 -0.91
N ALA A 33 10.20 8.55 -0.83
CA ALA A 33 9.20 8.93 -1.82
C ALA A 33 9.78 9.73 -3.00
N LEU A 34 10.94 10.38 -2.83
CA LEU A 34 11.59 11.23 -3.86
C LEU A 34 11.76 10.53 -5.22
N PRO A 35 12.20 9.26 -5.32
CA PRO A 35 12.46 8.63 -6.61
C PRO A 35 11.22 8.40 -7.46
N TYR A 36 10.03 8.36 -6.86
CA TYR A 36 8.79 7.97 -7.53
C TYR A 36 8.01 9.14 -8.13
N GLY A 37 8.36 10.38 -7.79
CA GLY A 37 7.74 11.58 -8.36
C GLY A 37 6.21 11.63 -8.19
N PHE A 38 5.70 11.17 -7.04
CA PHE A 38 4.28 11.05 -6.79
C PHE A 38 3.54 12.39 -6.95
N ARG A 39 2.46 12.38 -7.74
CA ARG A 39 1.59 13.56 -7.94
C ARG A 39 0.35 13.55 -7.04
N SER A 40 0.06 12.41 -6.42
CA SER A 40 -1.10 12.21 -5.57
C SER A 40 -0.70 11.98 -4.12
N SER A 41 -1.63 12.19 -3.19
CA SER A 41 -1.39 11.95 -1.76
C SER A 41 -1.55 10.48 -1.34
N THR A 42 -2.07 9.61 -2.20
CA THR A 42 -2.27 8.18 -1.90
C THR A 42 -1.53 7.34 -2.92
N ASN A 43 -0.33 6.88 -2.57
CA ASN A 43 0.45 5.99 -3.41
C ASN A 43 0.79 4.75 -2.59
N VAL A 44 0.44 3.58 -3.13
CA VAL A 44 0.73 2.29 -2.52
C VAL A 44 1.57 1.50 -3.50
N LEU A 45 2.66 0.94 -2.98
CA LEU A 45 3.60 0.13 -3.73
C LEU A 45 3.66 -1.26 -3.11
N PHE A 46 3.76 -2.29 -3.95
CA PHE A 46 4.09 -3.65 -3.54
C PHE A 46 5.33 -4.09 -4.32
N SER A 47 6.42 -4.44 -3.63
CA SER A 47 7.71 -4.78 -4.26
C SER A 47 8.19 -3.72 -5.28
N ASN A 48 8.05 -2.44 -4.93
CA ASN A 48 8.34 -1.27 -5.78
C ASN A 48 7.44 -1.10 -7.02
N GLU A 49 6.39 -1.91 -7.17
CA GLU A 49 5.39 -1.75 -8.24
C GLU A 49 4.15 -1.01 -7.72
N HIS A 50 3.60 -0.13 -8.55
CA HIS A 50 2.40 0.61 -8.22
C HIS A 50 1.16 -0.28 -8.10
N VAL A 51 0.48 -0.17 -6.96
CA VAL A 51 -0.85 -0.74 -6.74
C VAL A 51 -1.90 0.33 -7.03
N PRO A 52 -2.88 0.07 -7.92
CA PRO A 52 -4.00 0.95 -8.15
C PRO A 52 -4.73 1.34 -6.86
N VAL A 53 -5.13 2.60 -6.73
CA VAL A 53 -5.78 3.13 -5.52
C VAL A 53 -7.11 2.42 -5.22
N ASP A 54 -7.83 1.96 -6.24
CA ASP A 54 -9.08 1.22 -6.07
C ASP A 54 -8.87 -0.17 -5.46
N ILE A 55 -7.69 -0.78 -5.68
CA ILE A 55 -7.26 -2.02 -5.02
C ILE A 55 -6.78 -1.69 -3.61
N ALA A 56 -5.89 -0.70 -3.48
CA ALA A 56 -5.26 -0.35 -2.20
C ALA A 56 -6.24 0.18 -1.13
N THR A 57 -7.42 0.64 -1.52
CA THR A 57 -8.46 1.15 -0.61
C THR A 57 -9.62 0.16 -0.37
N ASP A 58 -9.55 -1.04 -0.95
CA ASP A 58 -10.54 -2.09 -0.79
C ASP A 58 -9.88 -3.34 -0.19
N ARG A 59 -10.37 -3.79 0.97
CA ARG A 59 -9.80 -4.93 1.68
C ARG A 59 -9.79 -6.20 0.85
N LYS A 60 -10.91 -6.50 0.17
CA LYS A 60 -11.06 -7.75 -0.55
C LYS A 60 -10.18 -7.75 -1.79
N LYS A 61 -10.18 -6.66 -2.55
CA LYS A 61 -9.30 -6.53 -3.72
C LYS A 61 -7.82 -6.59 -3.35
N MET A 62 -7.42 -5.94 -2.25
CA MET A 62 -6.04 -5.97 -1.80
C MET A 62 -5.61 -7.38 -1.35
N ASP A 63 -6.51 -8.09 -0.66
CA ASP A 63 -6.30 -9.48 -0.25
C ASP A 63 -6.17 -10.43 -1.44
N ASP A 64 -7.08 -10.32 -2.42
CA ASP A 64 -7.02 -11.09 -3.68
C ASP A 64 -5.72 -10.77 -4.46
N PHE A 65 -5.31 -9.50 -4.49
CA PHE A 65 -4.05 -9.09 -5.13
C PHE A 65 -2.83 -9.70 -4.44
N LEU A 66 -2.74 -9.59 -3.11
CA LEU A 66 -1.61 -10.10 -2.33
C LEU A 66 -1.55 -11.63 -2.33
N SER A 67 -2.69 -12.32 -2.20
CA SER A 67 -2.74 -13.78 -2.26
C SER A 67 -2.31 -14.36 -3.61
N SER A 68 -2.40 -13.59 -4.70
CA SER A 68 -1.86 -14.00 -6.00
C SER A 68 -0.34 -13.81 -6.15
N LYS A 69 0.29 -13.03 -5.26
CA LYS A 69 1.71 -12.67 -5.33
C LYS A 69 2.59 -13.22 -4.20
N LEU A 70 1.98 -13.64 -3.08
CA LEU A 70 2.64 -14.20 -1.89
C LEU A 70 2.51 -15.73 -1.84
#